data_AF-A0A183KJS8-F1
#
_entry.id   AF-A0A183KJS8-F1
#
_cell.length_a   1.000
_cell.length_b   1.000
_cell.length_c   1.000
_cell.angle_alpha   90.00
_cell.angle_beta   90.00
_cell.angle_gamma   90.00
#
_symmetry.space_group_name_H-M   'P 1'
#
loop_
_entity.id
_entity.type
_entity.pdbx_description
1 polymer ?
#
loop_
_entity_poly.entity_id
_entity_poly.type
_entity_poly.pdbx_seq_one_letter_code
_entity_poly.pdbx_strand_id
1 'polypeptide(L)'
;MPFWPDNTEAWFCYAEAGFHEHGVNDTHAQFLAVVKALSREFNRYVTSSMFTSDVSEPYETLKRSILKRGDLTDRQRLDQLINNIDLQQGSATDMLQRRREVMGQRTFYDDLFKQLFLSKLPQKVQAVLVSFQNNAIEDLAASADRILEITKSPNAEVFEVKEEPQTTQNDITELCHTLTRYFKFRNDRKR
;
A
#
# COMPACT_ATOMS: atom_id res chain seq x y z
N MET A 1 23.54 11.15 21.33
CA MET A 1 22.48 10.35 20.70
C MET A 1 22.52 10.60 19.20
N PRO A 2 22.52 9.57 18.33
CA PRO A 2 22.43 9.77 16.89
C PRO A 2 21.05 10.34 16.50
N PHE A 3 21.00 11.12 15.42
CA PHE A 3 19.74 11.60 14.84
C PHE A 3 18.93 10.45 14.20
N TRP A 4 17.60 10.50 14.28
CA TRP A 4 16.68 9.51 13.68
C TRP A 4 15.90 10.14 12.51
N PRO A 5 16.40 10.06 11.27
CA PRO A 5 15.72 10.64 10.09
C PRO A 5 14.33 10.05 9.83
N ASP A 6 14.13 8.80 10.23
CA ASP A 6 12.91 8.02 10.10
C ASP A 6 11.84 8.39 11.15
N ASN A 7 12.24 9.01 12.26
CA ASN A 7 11.30 9.52 13.27
C ASN A 7 11.87 10.76 13.97
N THR A 8 11.91 11.86 13.21
CA THR A 8 12.48 13.13 13.67
C THR A 8 11.69 13.73 14.84
N GLU A 9 10.38 13.55 14.88
CA GLU A 9 9.52 14.02 15.97
C GLU A 9 9.86 13.34 17.30
N ALA A 10 9.88 12.00 17.33
CA ALA A 10 10.24 11.26 18.54
C ALA A 10 11.68 11.57 18.98
N TRP A 11 12.59 11.78 18.02
CA TRP A 11 13.96 12.18 18.32
C TRP A 11 14.02 13.54 19.04
N PHE A 12 13.27 14.54 18.58
CA PHE A 12 13.20 15.84 19.24
C PHE A 12 12.63 15.72 20.65
N CYS A 13 11.55 14.95 20.85
CA CYS A 13 11.01 14.71 22.19
C CYS A 13 12.06 14.09 23.13
N TYR A 14 12.85 13.13 22.65
CA TYR A 14 13.90 12.50 23.45
C TYR A 14 15.04 13.49 23.76
N ALA A 15 15.47 14.28 22.77
CA ALA A 15 16.51 15.29 22.97
C ALA A 15 16.08 16.34 24.00
N GLU A 16 14.84 16.81 23.94
CA GLU A 16 14.26 17.78 24.87
C GLU A 16 14.14 17.24 26.29
N ALA A 17 13.73 15.98 26.44
CA ALA A 17 13.74 15.30 27.74
C ALA A 17 15.16 15.27 28.33
N GLY A 18 16.18 14.98 27.51
CA GLY A 18 17.58 15.02 27.92
C GLY A 18 18.05 16.42 28.33
N PHE A 19 17.67 17.46 27.59
CA PHE A 19 17.99 18.85 27.97
C PHE A 19 17.37 19.23 29.31
N HIS A 20 16.10 18.87 29.51
CA HIS A 20 15.39 19.13 30.75
C HIS A 20 16.04 18.41 31.94
N GLU A 21 16.39 17.12 31.80
CA GLU A 21 17.06 16.34 32.85
C GLU A 21 18.42 16.92 33.25
N HIS A 22 19.16 17.48 32.29
CA HIS A 22 20.49 18.04 32.51
C HIS A 22 20.48 19.56 32.79
N GLY A 23 19.30 20.19 32.91
CA GLY A 23 19.16 21.62 33.20
C GLY A 23 19.65 22.55 32.09
N VAL A 24 19.69 22.08 30.84
CA VAL A 24 20.12 22.88 29.68
C VAL A 24 18.98 23.79 29.25
N ASN A 25 18.91 24.99 29.83
CA ASN A 25 17.90 26.00 29.51
C ASN A 25 18.36 27.02 28.46
N ASP A 26 19.66 27.03 28.12
CA ASP A 26 20.19 27.91 27.09
C ASP A 26 19.81 27.39 25.69
N THR A 27 18.95 28.14 25.01
CA THR A 27 18.49 27.84 23.64
C THR A 27 19.64 27.76 22.64
N HIS A 28 20.74 28.48 22.86
CA HIS A 28 21.89 28.42 21.98
C HIS A 28 22.67 27.11 22.17
N ALA A 29 22.90 26.67 23.42
CA ALA A 29 23.47 25.36 23.72
C ALA A 29 22.61 24.21 23.16
N GLN A 30 21.28 24.28 23.29
CA GLN A 30 20.36 23.30 22.71
C GLN A 30 20.47 23.26 21.17
N PHE A 31 20.50 24.43 20.52
CA PHE A 31 20.70 24.54 19.08
C PHE A 31 22.02 23.87 18.64
N LEU A 32 23.14 24.21 19.28
CA LEU A 32 24.45 23.62 18.96
C LEU A 32 24.47 22.11 19.18
N ALA A 33 23.80 21.61 20.23
CA ALA A 33 23.69 20.18 20.49
C ALA A 33 22.93 19.45 19.37
N VAL A 34 21.81 20.02 18.90
CA VAL A 34 21.06 19.48 17.76
C VAL A 34 21.92 19.51 16.50
N VAL A 35 22.53 20.64 16.17
CA VAL A 35 23.37 20.79 14.96
C VAL A 35 24.49 19.75 14.92
N LYS A 36 25.12 19.45 16.07
CA LYS A 36 26.16 18.41 16.17
C LYS A 36 25.62 16.99 15.97
N ALA A 37 24.36 16.75 16.31
CA ALA A 37 23.73 15.44 16.16
C ALA A 37 23.13 15.22 14.76
N LEU A 38 22.82 16.28 14.02
CA LEU A 38 22.18 16.20 12.71
C LEU A 38 23.03 15.41 11.70
N SER A 39 22.36 14.54 10.95
CA SER A 39 22.96 13.87 9.80
C SER A 39 23.22 14.86 8.66
N ARG A 40 24.22 14.58 7.83
CA ARG A 40 24.65 15.45 6.70
C ARG A 40 23.49 15.90 5.81
N GLU A 41 22.48 15.06 5.60
CA GLU A 41 21.30 15.38 4.80
C GLU A 41 20.52 16.61 5.33
N PHE A 42 20.53 16.81 6.64
CA PHE A 42 19.78 17.84 7.35
C PHE A 42 20.62 19.12 7.59
N ASN A 43 21.91 19.14 7.26
CA ASN A 43 22.74 20.34 7.42
C ASN A 43 22.25 21.54 6.60
N ARG A 44 21.54 21.29 5.49
CA ARG A 44 20.97 22.33 4.63
C ARG A 44 19.91 23.19 5.33
N TYR A 45 19.37 22.75 6.47
CA TYR A 45 18.40 23.52 7.26
C TYR A 45 19.07 24.47 8.26
N VAL A 46 20.36 24.30 8.49
CA VAL A 46 21.14 25.16 9.39
C VAL A 46 21.64 26.34 8.57
N THR A 47 21.02 27.51 8.74
CA THR A 47 21.44 28.73 8.05
C THR A 47 22.50 29.47 8.86
N SER A 48 23.41 30.18 8.18
CA SER A 48 24.43 30.99 8.86
C SER A 48 23.83 32.04 9.78
N SER A 49 22.61 32.53 9.49
CA SER A 49 21.87 33.47 10.34
C SER A 49 21.43 32.87 11.68
N MET A 50 21.27 31.55 11.80
CA MET A 50 20.93 30.91 13.09
C MET A 50 22.10 30.92 14.09
N PHE A 51 23.31 31.22 13.62
CA PHE A 51 24.49 31.40 14.47
C PHE A 51 24.71 32.86 14.88
N THR A 52 23.95 33.81 14.33
CA THR A 52 24.04 35.22 14.71
C THR A 52 23.02 35.53 15.80
N SER A 53 23.34 36.50 16.66
CA SER A 53 22.51 36.89 17.81
C SER A 53 21.15 37.49 17.45
N ASP A 54 20.86 37.69 16.16
CA ASP A 54 19.64 38.33 15.65
C ASP A 54 18.44 37.36 15.60
N VAL A 55 18.66 36.06 15.75
CA VAL A 55 17.60 35.05 15.80
C VAL A 55 17.25 34.77 17.26
N SER A 56 16.05 35.21 17.67
CA SER A 56 15.57 35.06 19.06
C SER A 56 15.43 33.59 19.50
N GLU A 57 15.16 32.66 18.58
CA GLU A 57 14.90 31.25 18.90
C GLU A 57 15.49 30.31 17.82
N PRO A 58 16.83 30.14 17.79
CA PRO A 58 17.49 29.37 16.74
C PRO A 58 17.14 27.87 16.80
N TYR A 59 16.97 27.33 18.00
CA TYR A 59 16.53 25.96 18.23
C TYR A 59 15.14 25.69 17.63
N GLU A 60 14.14 26.48 18.03
CA GLU A 60 12.75 26.32 17.55
C GLU A 60 12.64 26.52 16.04
N THR A 61 13.38 27.48 15.50
CA THR A 61 13.41 27.73 14.05
C THR A 61 13.96 26.53 13.28
N LEU A 62 15.05 25.91 13.78
CA LEU A 62 15.63 24.72 13.19
C LEU A 62 14.69 23.50 13.32
N LYS A 63 14.14 23.25 14.52
CA LYS A 63 13.17 22.17 14.79
C LYS A 63 11.99 22.24 13.83
N ARG A 64 11.34 23.42 13.74
CA ARG A 64 10.20 23.66 12.85
C ARG A 64 10.55 23.42 11.38
N SER A 65 11.75 23.80 10.96
CA SER A 65 12.21 23.65 9.57
C SER A 65 12.43 22.18 9.21
N ILE A 66 13.00 21.40 10.14
CA ILE A 66 13.25 19.96 9.97
C ILE A 66 11.93 19.19 9.93
N LEU A 67 11.03 19.44 10.89
CA LEU A 67 9.73 18.77 10.96
C LEU A 67 8.88 19.08 9.72
N LYS A 68 8.78 20.36 9.33
CA LYS A 68 8.00 20.78 8.16
C LYS A 68 8.45 20.12 6.86
N ARG A 69 9.75 19.94 6.62
CA ARG A 69 10.20 19.24 5.40
C ARG A 69 9.98 17.73 5.50
N GLY A 70 10.01 17.13 6.69
CA GLY A 70 9.53 15.76 6.92
C GLY A 70 8.11 15.59 6.38
N ASP A 71 7.19 16.44 6.84
CA ASP A 71 5.78 16.43 6.40
C ASP A 71 5.63 16.63 4.90
N LEU A 72 6.35 17.58 4.31
CA LEU A 72 6.30 17.83 2.87
C LEU A 72 6.78 16.62 2.07
N THR A 73 7.85 15.98 2.54
CA THR A 73 8.43 14.81 1.88
C THR A 73 7.46 13.62 1.99
N ASP A 74 6.83 13.42 3.14
CA ASP A 74 5.85 12.34 3.34
C ASP A 74 4.58 12.56 2.51
N ARG A 75 4.11 13.82 2.39
CA ARG A 75 3.01 14.18 1.47
C ARG A 75 3.37 13.93 0.01
N GLN A 76 4.57 14.31 -0.43
CA GLN A 76 5.05 14.07 -1.79
C GLN A 76 5.15 12.57 -2.10
N ARG A 77 5.65 11.76 -1.14
CA ARG A 77 5.67 10.30 -1.28
C ARG A 77 4.27 9.72 -1.35
N LEU A 78 3.36 10.16 -0.49
CA LEU A 78 1.97 9.72 -0.51
C LEU A 78 1.31 10.06 -1.86
N ASP A 79 1.52 11.26 -2.37
CA ASP A 79 1.04 11.67 -3.69
C ASP A 79 1.62 10.78 -4.80
N GLN A 80 2.92 10.44 -4.73
CA GLN A 80 3.52 9.49 -5.67
C GLN A 80 2.90 8.09 -5.59
N LEU A 81 2.69 7.57 -4.39
CA LEU A 81 2.08 6.25 -4.18
C LEU A 81 0.63 6.20 -4.70
N ILE A 82 -0.12 7.29 -4.52
CA ILE A 82 -1.53 7.35 -4.92
C ILE A 82 -1.69 7.69 -6.40
N ASN A 83 -0.96 8.67 -6.92
CA ASN A 83 -1.26 9.26 -8.23
C ASN A 83 -0.27 8.86 -9.33
N ASN A 84 1.00 8.66 -9.00
CA ASN A 84 2.07 8.59 -10.00
C ASN A 84 2.59 7.18 -10.29
N ILE A 85 2.31 6.19 -9.43
CA ILE A 85 2.75 4.81 -9.63
C ILE A 85 1.58 3.92 -10.06
N ASP A 86 1.62 3.47 -11.32
CA ASP A 86 0.62 2.59 -11.92
C ASP A 86 1.24 1.41 -12.70
N LEU A 87 0.37 0.62 -13.31
CA LEU A 87 0.70 -0.57 -14.09
C LEU A 87 1.22 -0.26 -15.51
N GLN A 88 1.19 0.99 -15.99
CA GLN A 88 1.34 1.34 -17.42
C GLN A 88 2.67 0.93 -18.06
N GLN A 89 3.75 0.80 -17.28
CA GLN A 89 5.11 0.59 -17.78
C GLN A 89 5.72 -0.78 -17.41
N GLY A 90 4.96 -1.70 -16.79
CA GLY A 90 5.55 -2.96 -16.33
C GLY A 90 4.57 -3.97 -15.75
N SER A 91 5.11 -4.98 -15.08
CA SER A 91 4.35 -5.98 -14.34
C SER A 91 3.79 -5.40 -13.03
N ALA A 92 2.80 -6.05 -12.44
CA ALA A 92 2.32 -5.77 -11.10
C ALA A 92 3.45 -5.95 -10.07
N THR A 93 4.36 -6.90 -10.27
CA THR A 93 5.58 -7.03 -9.45
C THR A 93 6.49 -5.80 -9.57
N ASP A 94 6.70 -5.28 -10.77
CA ASP A 94 7.50 -4.05 -10.98
C ASP A 94 6.81 -2.82 -10.37
N MET A 95 5.48 -2.74 -10.45
CA MET A 95 4.70 -1.70 -9.78
C MET A 95 4.88 -1.77 -8.26
N LEU A 96 4.80 -2.97 -7.67
CA LEU A 96 5.03 -3.18 -6.25
C LEU A 96 6.42 -2.71 -5.82
N GLN A 97 7.44 -3.06 -6.60
CA GLN A 97 8.83 -2.69 -6.33
C GLN A 97 9.03 -1.17 -6.36
N ARG A 98 8.52 -0.48 -7.40
CA ARG A 98 8.57 0.99 -7.48
C ARG A 98 7.88 1.68 -6.31
N ARG A 99 6.79 1.10 -5.78
CA ARG A 99 6.14 1.64 -4.56
C ARG A 99 7.00 1.45 -3.31
N ARG A 100 7.65 0.30 -3.15
CA ARG A 100 8.59 0.08 -2.04
C ARG A 100 9.73 1.07 -2.07
N GLU A 101 10.26 1.38 -3.24
CA GLU A 101 11.32 2.37 -3.42
C GLU A 101 10.89 3.77 -2.94
N VAL A 102 9.64 4.17 -3.19
CA VAL A 102 9.11 5.46 -2.69
C VAL A 102 8.89 5.45 -1.17
N MET A 103 8.51 4.31 -0.58
CA MET A 103 8.35 4.19 0.88
C MET A 103 9.69 4.15 1.62
N GLY A 104 10.73 3.61 1.00
CA GLY A 104 12.03 3.42 1.62
C GLY A 104 11.94 2.51 2.86
N GLN A 105 12.56 2.93 3.96
CA GLN A 105 12.54 2.18 5.23
C GLN A 105 11.29 2.45 6.09
N ARG A 106 10.36 3.31 5.65
CA ARG A 106 9.17 3.60 6.45
C ARG A 106 8.15 2.48 6.34
N THR A 107 7.68 2.00 7.48
CA THR A 107 6.53 1.12 7.57
C THR A 107 5.25 1.95 7.49
N PHE A 108 4.55 1.88 6.37
CA PHE A 108 3.12 2.19 6.38
C PHE A 108 2.37 1.00 7.00
N TYR A 109 1.12 1.22 7.39
CA TYR A 109 0.22 0.11 7.71
C TYR A 109 0.16 -0.84 6.49
N ASP A 110 0.67 -2.07 6.64
CA ASP A 110 0.80 -3.07 5.57
C ASP A 110 -0.52 -3.28 4.81
N ASP A 111 -1.65 -3.24 5.53
CA ASP A 111 -2.99 -3.37 4.96
C ASP A 111 -3.35 -2.21 4.03
N LEU A 112 -3.03 -0.97 4.41
CA LEU A 112 -3.28 0.20 3.58
C LEU A 112 -2.43 0.15 2.31
N PHE A 113 -1.17 -0.26 2.44
CA PHE A 113 -0.27 -0.43 1.31
C PHE A 113 -0.77 -1.49 0.33
N LYS A 114 -1.24 -2.63 0.85
CA LYS A 114 -1.86 -3.70 0.06
C LYS A 114 -3.13 -3.23 -0.63
N GLN A 115 -4.01 -2.52 0.07
CA GLN A 115 -5.23 -1.99 -0.52
C GLN A 115 -4.93 -0.99 -1.64
N LEU A 116 -3.95 -0.10 -1.44
CA LEU A 116 -3.50 0.84 -2.46
C LEU A 116 -2.92 0.11 -3.68
N PHE A 117 -2.15 -0.95 -3.47
CA PHE A 117 -1.64 -1.83 -4.53
C PHE A 117 -2.76 -2.42 -5.37
N LEU A 118 -3.71 -3.09 -4.73
CA LEU A 118 -4.83 -3.74 -5.42
C LEU A 118 -5.70 -2.74 -6.18
N SER A 119 -5.95 -1.55 -5.61
CA SER A 119 -6.80 -0.51 -6.22
C SER A 119 -6.30 -0.01 -7.59
N LYS A 120 -5.02 -0.26 -7.92
CA LYS A 120 -4.35 0.23 -9.12
C LYS A 120 -4.19 -0.83 -10.20
N LEU A 121 -4.64 -2.04 -9.92
CA LEU A 121 -4.76 -3.11 -10.91
C LEU A 121 -6.03 -2.93 -11.76
N PRO A 122 -6.12 -3.49 -12.97
CA PRO A 122 -7.36 -3.51 -13.74
C PRO A 122 -8.49 -4.22 -13.00
N GLN A 123 -9.73 -3.76 -13.17
CA GLN A 123 -10.91 -4.26 -12.44
C GLN A 123 -11.09 -5.79 -12.55
N LYS A 124 -10.79 -6.37 -13.72
CA LYS A 124 -10.85 -7.83 -13.94
C LYS A 124 -9.86 -8.58 -13.04
N VAL A 125 -8.65 -8.05 -12.86
CA VAL A 125 -7.63 -8.64 -11.98
C VAL A 125 -8.03 -8.47 -10.51
N GLN A 126 -8.53 -7.29 -10.14
CA GLN A 126 -9.03 -7.03 -8.77
C GLN A 126 -10.12 -8.01 -8.37
N ALA A 127 -11.09 -8.27 -9.25
CA ALA A 127 -12.21 -9.17 -8.99
C ALA A 127 -11.75 -10.61 -8.67
N VAL A 128 -10.66 -11.06 -9.28
CA VAL A 128 -10.08 -12.38 -8.98
C VAL A 128 -9.31 -12.35 -7.66
N LEU A 129 -8.52 -11.30 -7.43
CA LEU A 129 -7.62 -11.21 -6.27
C LEU A 129 -8.32 -10.88 -4.94
N VAL A 130 -9.57 -10.39 -4.96
CA VAL A 130 -10.30 -10.03 -3.74
C VAL A 130 -10.42 -11.20 -2.75
N SER A 131 -10.61 -12.42 -3.25
CA SER A 131 -10.70 -13.64 -2.44
C SER A 131 -9.36 -14.06 -1.83
N PHE A 132 -8.25 -13.50 -2.30
CA PHE A 132 -6.89 -13.82 -1.90
C PHE A 132 -6.22 -12.69 -1.11
N GLN A 133 -6.98 -11.67 -0.69
CA GLN A 133 -6.46 -10.48 0.00
C GLN A 133 -5.63 -10.78 1.27
N ASN A 134 -5.84 -11.95 1.88
CA ASN A 134 -5.10 -12.39 3.06
C ASN A 134 -3.68 -12.90 2.75
N ASN A 135 -3.35 -13.16 1.48
CA ASN A 135 -2.02 -13.60 1.06
C ASN A 135 -0.99 -12.48 1.19
N ALA A 136 0.30 -12.84 1.09
CA ALA A 136 1.37 -11.86 1.03
C ALA A 136 1.21 -10.97 -0.22
N ILE A 137 1.64 -9.70 -0.12
CA ILE A 137 1.49 -8.75 -1.23
C ILE A 137 2.33 -9.16 -2.45
N GLU A 138 3.43 -9.85 -2.22
CA GLU A 138 4.27 -10.48 -3.23
C GLU A 138 3.52 -11.56 -4.01
N ASP A 139 2.79 -12.43 -3.30
CA ASP A 139 1.98 -13.49 -3.93
C ASP A 139 0.84 -12.89 -4.76
N LEU A 140 0.24 -11.81 -4.26
CA LEU A 140 -0.80 -11.06 -4.98
C LEU A 140 -0.24 -10.41 -6.25
N ALA A 141 0.95 -9.83 -6.20
CA ALA A 141 1.62 -9.23 -7.36
C ALA A 141 1.97 -10.29 -8.42
N ALA A 142 2.57 -11.41 -8.00
CA ALA A 142 2.88 -12.51 -8.90
C ALA A 142 1.61 -13.13 -9.53
N SER A 143 0.51 -13.21 -8.76
CA SER A 143 -0.78 -13.68 -9.28
C SER A 143 -1.39 -12.69 -10.26
N ALA A 144 -1.31 -11.39 -9.98
CA ALA A 144 -1.74 -10.34 -10.89
C ALA A 144 -1.01 -10.44 -12.24
N ASP A 145 0.30 -10.70 -12.23
CA ASP A 145 1.09 -10.86 -13.45
C ASP A 145 0.62 -12.02 -14.30
N ARG A 146 0.39 -13.19 -13.70
CA ARG A 146 -0.14 -14.36 -14.42
C ARG A 146 -1.51 -14.08 -15.03
N ILE A 147 -2.40 -13.42 -14.30
CA ILE A 147 -3.73 -13.04 -14.80
C ILE A 147 -3.59 -12.07 -15.97
N LEU A 148 -2.71 -11.07 -15.84
CA LEU A 148 -2.46 -10.08 -16.90
C LEU A 148 -1.91 -10.76 -18.16
N GLU A 149 -0.99 -11.70 -18.04
CA GLU A 149 -0.48 -12.49 -19.17
C GLU A 149 -1.58 -13.27 -19.88
N ILE A 150 -2.47 -13.94 -19.13
CA ILE A 150 -3.62 -14.66 -19.70
C ILE A 150 -4.50 -13.68 -20.51
N THR A 151 -4.75 -12.49 -19.96
CA THR A 151 -5.61 -11.49 -20.62
C THR A 151 -4.96 -10.75 -21.79
N LYS A 152 -3.63 -10.78 -21.92
CA LYS A 152 -2.88 -10.17 -23.04
C LYS A 152 -2.92 -11.02 -24.32
N SER A 153 -3.20 -12.31 -24.21
CA SER A 153 -3.30 -13.21 -25.36
C SER A 153 -4.60 -12.94 -26.14
N PRO A 154 -4.54 -12.62 -27.45
CA PRO A 154 -5.73 -12.48 -28.29
C PRO A 154 -6.46 -13.81 -28.52
N ASN A 155 -5.84 -14.95 -28.15
CA ASN A 155 -6.34 -16.29 -28.42
C ASN A 155 -7.13 -16.92 -27.26
N ALA A 156 -7.47 -16.15 -26.23
CA ALA A 156 -8.61 -16.53 -25.41
C ALA A 156 -9.88 -16.22 -26.22
N GLU A 157 -10.20 -17.10 -27.18
CA GLU A 157 -11.58 -17.29 -27.61
C GLU A 157 -12.35 -17.64 -26.32
N VAL A 158 -12.85 -16.60 -25.66
CA VAL A 158 -13.99 -16.74 -24.79
C VAL A 158 -15.09 -17.13 -25.76
N PHE A 159 -15.24 -18.43 -25.98
CA PHE A 159 -16.47 -18.96 -26.50
C PHE A 159 -17.53 -18.48 -25.51
N GLU A 160 -18.23 -17.42 -25.91
CA GLU A 160 -19.58 -17.21 -25.44
C GLU A 160 -20.29 -18.51 -25.84
N VAL A 161 -20.36 -19.45 -24.89
CA VAL A 161 -21.26 -20.56 -25.01
C VAL A 161 -22.62 -19.88 -24.94
N LYS A 162 -23.14 -19.48 -26.11
CA LYS A 162 -24.57 -19.52 -26.34
C LYS A 162 -24.94 -20.96 -26.12
N GLU A 163 -25.18 -21.33 -24.87
CA GLU A 163 -26.11 -22.41 -24.60
C GLU A 163 -27.41 -21.91 -25.20
N GLU A 164 -27.64 -22.28 -26.45
CA GLU A 164 -28.97 -22.37 -26.96
C GLU A 164 -29.63 -23.43 -26.08
N PRO A 165 -30.68 -23.10 -25.30
CA PRO A 165 -31.37 -24.10 -24.50
C PRO A 165 -32.19 -24.95 -25.45
N GLN A 166 -31.53 -25.83 -26.21
CA GLN A 166 -32.18 -26.90 -26.97
C GLN A 166 -32.40 -28.12 -26.07
N THR A 167 -32.93 -27.89 -24.87
CA THR A 167 -33.75 -28.90 -24.22
C THR A 167 -35.17 -28.42 -24.43
N THR A 168 -35.86 -29.02 -25.40
CA THR A 168 -37.25 -28.64 -25.63
C THR A 168 -38.01 -28.97 -24.34
N GLN A 169 -38.94 -28.10 -23.93
CA GLN A 169 -39.77 -28.30 -22.73
C GLN A 169 -40.38 -29.72 -22.65
N ASN A 170 -40.59 -30.34 -23.82
CA ASN A 170 -41.04 -31.71 -23.98
C ASN A 170 -40.10 -32.74 -23.34
N ASP A 171 -38.78 -32.60 -23.50
CA ASP A 171 -37.77 -33.54 -22.99
C ASP A 171 -37.76 -33.57 -21.46
N ILE A 172 -37.90 -32.39 -20.83
CA ILE A 172 -37.98 -32.26 -19.37
C ILE A 172 -39.29 -32.88 -18.88
N THR A 173 -40.41 -32.63 -19.55
CA THR A 173 -41.71 -33.23 -19.16
C THR A 173 -41.73 -34.74 -19.32
N GLU A 174 -41.09 -35.28 -20.36
CA GLU A 174 -40.99 -36.73 -20.59
C GLU A 174 -40.09 -37.40 -19.54
N LEU A 175 -38.98 -36.75 -19.16
CA LEU A 175 -38.12 -37.20 -18.08
C LEU A 175 -38.86 -37.21 -16.73
N CYS A 176 -39.60 -36.14 -16.41
CA CYS A 176 -40.41 -36.05 -15.19
C CYS A 176 -41.51 -37.12 -15.14
N HIS A 177 -42.18 -37.40 -16.27
CA HIS A 177 -43.17 -38.46 -16.35
C HIS A 177 -42.55 -39.86 -16.17
N THR A 178 -41.39 -40.10 -16.78
CA THR A 178 -40.67 -41.36 -16.68
C THR A 178 -40.22 -41.64 -15.25
N LEU A 179 -39.65 -40.64 -14.58
CA LEU A 179 -39.25 -40.74 -13.17
C LEU A 179 -40.46 -40.98 -12.27
N THR A 180 -41.57 -40.27 -12.49
CA THR A 180 -42.81 -40.46 -11.72
C THR A 180 -43.36 -41.89 -11.85
N ARG A 181 -43.30 -42.46 -13.07
CA ARG A 181 -43.72 -43.85 -13.32
C ARG A 181 -42.81 -44.85 -12.62
N TYR A 182 -41.49 -44.62 -12.63
CA TYR A 182 -40.52 -45.47 -11.95
C TYR A 182 -40.72 -45.48 -10.41
N PHE A 183 -40.95 -44.31 -9.81
CA PHE A 183 -41.18 -44.20 -8.37
C PHE A 183 -42.48 -44.87 -7.92
N LYS A 184 -43.57 -44.76 -8.70
CA LYS A 184 -44.82 -45.49 -8.42
C LYS A 184 -44.61 -47.00 -8.46
N PHE A 185 -43.97 -47.50 -9.51
CA PHE A 185 -43.71 -48.94 -9.67
C PHE A 185 -42.77 -49.51 -8.59
N ARG A 186 -41.81 -48.71 -8.11
CA ARG A 186 -40.93 -49.09 -7.00
C ARG A 186 -41.67 -49.13 -5.66
N ASN A 187 -42.65 -48.25 -5.44
CA ASN A 187 -43.43 -48.22 -4.21
C ASN A 187 -44.50 -49.33 -4.17
N ASP A 188 -45.08 -49.71 -5.31
CA ASP A 188 -46.06 -50.81 -5.38
C ASP A 188 -45.40 -52.19 -5.14
N ARG A 189 -44.10 -52.34 -5.42
CA ARG A 189 -43.34 -53.57 -5.13
C ARG A 189 -42.89 -53.71 -3.67
N LYS A 190 -43.15 -52.71 -2.82
CA LYS A 190 -42.77 -52.70 -1.40
C LYS A 190 -43.97 -52.87 -0.45
N ARG A 191 -45.14 -53.24 -0.97
CA ARG A 191 -46.36 -53.52 -0.20
C ARG A 191 -46.77 -54.98 -0.41
#